data_AF-A0A392TAE3-F1
#
_entry.id   AF-A0A392TAE3-F1
#
_cell.length_a   1.000
_cell.length_b   1.000
_cell.length_c   1.000
_cell.angle_alpha   90.00
_cell.angle_beta   90.00
_cell.angle_gamma   90.00
#
_symmetry.space_group_name_H-M   'P 1'
#
loop_
_entity.id
_entity.type
_entity.pdbx_description
1 polymer ?
#
loop_
_entity_poly.entity_id
_entity_poly.type
_entity_poly.pdbx_seq_one_letter_code
_entity_poly.pdbx_strand_id
1 'polypeptide(L)' 'MDINYNDFELLIEQPVDFEALKVNGFEVEKFFTNQEAEREFALKVVEDPENN' A
#
# COMPACT_ATOMS: atom_id res chain seq x y z
N MET A 1 9.01 25.29 -4.44
CA MET A 1 9.49 24.39 -5.50
C MET A 1 8.46 23.30 -5.56
N ASP A 2 7.56 23.36 -6.54
CA ASP A 2 6.51 22.36 -6.69
C ASP A 2 7.11 21.21 -7.49
N ILE A 3 7.51 20.16 -6.78
CA ILE A 3 8.04 18.95 -7.39
C ILE A 3 6.83 18.06 -7.66
N ASN A 4 6.57 17.77 -8.93
CA ASN A 4 5.49 16.88 -9.32
C ASN A 4 5.86 15.47 -8.87
N TYR A 5 4.97 14.84 -8.09
CA TYR A 5 5.20 13.49 -7.54
C TYR A 5 5.45 12.45 -8.64
N ASN A 6 4.89 12.66 -9.84
CA ASN A 6 5.07 11.78 -10.98
C ASN A 6 6.44 11.92 -11.67
N ASP A 7 7.21 12.96 -11.32
CA ASP A 7 8.56 13.17 -11.85
C ASP A 7 9.62 12.39 -11.05
N PHE A 8 9.23 11.74 -9.94
CA PHE A 8 10.12 10.85 -9.21
C PHE A 8 10.16 9.47 -9.87
N GLU A 9 11.25 9.19 -10.57
CA GLU A 9 11.57 7.84 -11.04
C GLU A 9 12.08 7.00 -9.85
N LEU A 10 11.50 5.83 -9.63
CA LEU A 10 11.89 4.92 -8.54
C LEU A 10 13.29 4.37 -8.82
N LEU A 11 14.33 5.11 -8.39
CA LEU A 11 15.72 4.82 -8.72
C LEU A 11 16.26 3.58 -7.97
N ILE A 12 15.73 3.24 -6.80
CA ILE A 12 16.15 2.08 -5.98
C ILE A 12 14.99 1.62 -5.11
N GLU A 13 14.59 0.35 -5.19
CA GLU A 13 13.74 -0.29 -4.16
C GLU A 13 14.56 -0.37 -2.87
N GLN A 14 14.19 0.42 -1.86
CA GLN A 14 14.83 0.32 -0.55
C GLN A 14 14.29 -0.92 0.16
N PRO A 15 15.15 -1.83 0.65
CA PRO A 15 14.69 -2.97 1.43
C PRO A 15 14.01 -2.45 2.69
N VAL A 16 12.76 -2.84 2.89
CA VAL A 16 11.98 -2.44 4.06
C VAL A 16 12.36 -3.34 5.23
N ASP A 17 12.95 -2.75 6.27
CA ASP A 17 13.24 -3.44 7.53
C ASP A 17 11.98 -3.49 8.41
N PHE A 18 11.32 -4.64 8.41
CA PHE A 18 10.10 -4.86 9.19
C PHE A 18 10.34 -4.83 10.70
N GLU A 19 11.54 -5.17 11.19
CA GLU A 19 11.85 -5.08 12.62
C GLU A 19 11.98 -3.61 13.03
N ALA A 20 12.68 -2.80 12.24
CA ALA A 20 12.77 -1.36 12.47
C ALA A 20 11.37 -0.71 12.46
N LEU A 21 10.48 -1.10 11.55
CA LEU A 21 9.11 -0.62 11.53
C LEU A 21 8.37 -0.97 12.84
N LYS A 22 8.43 -2.23 13.28
CA LYS A 22 7.79 -2.67 14.54
C LYS A 22 8.34 -1.92 15.76
N VAL A 23 9.66 -1.73 15.84
CA VAL A 23 10.32 -0.98 16.93
C VAL A 23 9.88 0.48 16.97
N ASN A 24 9.59 1.07 15.81
CA ASN A 24 9.05 2.43 15.71
C ASN A 24 7.52 2.51 15.90
N GLY A 25 6.88 1.41 16.32
CA GLY A 25 5.44 1.38 16.60
C GLY A 25 4.56 1.24 15.35
N PHE A 26 5.14 0.90 14.20
CA PHE A 26 4.37 0.63 12.99
C PHE A 26 3.74 -0.77 13.07
N GLU A 27 2.41 -0.83 12.93
CA GLU A 27 1.64 -2.07 12.94
C GLU A 27 1.70 -2.77 11.58
N VAL A 28 2.84 -3.43 11.29
CA VAL A 28 3.12 -4.11 10.02
C VAL A 28 1.99 -5.08 9.62
N GLU A 29 1.50 -5.89 10.55
CA GLU A 29 0.46 -6.89 10.28
C GLU A 29 -0.87 -6.25 9.85
N LYS A 30 -1.26 -5.17 10.53
CA LYS A 30 -2.50 -4.44 10.21
C LYS A 30 -2.40 -3.75 8.86
N PHE A 31 -1.23 -3.17 8.55
CA PHE A 31 -1.00 -2.53 7.26
C PHE A 31 -1.26 -3.50 6.10
N PHE A 32 -0.65 -4.68 6.12
CA PHE A 32 -0.83 -5.67 5.05
C PHE A 32 -2.22 -6.32 5.05
N THR A 33 -2.83 -6.54 6.22
CA THR A 33 -4.19 -7.07 6.31
C THR A 33 -5.21 -6.11 5.70
N ASN A 34 -5.07 -4.81 5.97
CA ASN A 34 -5.94 -3.79 5.38
C ASN A 34 -5.74 -3.69 3.87
N GLN A 35 -4.49 -3.76 3.41
CA GLN A 35 -4.18 -3.74 1.98
C GLN A 35 -4.80 -4.93 1.24
N GLU A 36 -4.76 -6.13 1.82
CA GLU A 36 -5.45 -7.31 1.28
C GLU A 36 -6.96 -7.08 1.21
N ALA A 37 -7.57 -6.55 2.28
CA ALA A 37 -9.00 -6.25 2.33
C ALA A 37 -9.43 -5.21 1.29
N GLU A 38 -8.64 -4.17 1.08
CA GLU A 38 -8.86 -3.17 0.03
C GLU A 38 -8.74 -3.79 -1.37
N ARG A 39 -7.77 -4.70 -1.58
CA ARG A 39 -7.61 -5.39 -2.85
C ARG A 39 -8.80 -6.30 -3.15
N GLU A 40 -9.25 -7.06 -2.16
CA GLU A 40 -10.44 -7.92 -2.27
C GLU A 40 -11.71 -7.11 -2.56
N PHE A 41 -11.87 -5.95 -1.93
CA PHE A 41 -12.98 -5.04 -2.24
C PHE A 41 -12.90 -4.53 -3.68
N ALA A 42 -11.72 -4.05 -4.11
CA ALA A 42 -11.52 -3.56 -5.47
C ALA A 42 -11.79 -4.65 -6.53
N LEU A 43 -11.40 -5.90 -6.26
CA LEU A 43 -11.69 -7.04 -7.13
C LEU A 43 -13.21 -7.28 -7.24
N LYS A 44 -13.94 -7.26 -6.12
CA LYS A 44 -15.41 -7.42 -6.13
C LYS A 44 -16.13 -6.30 -6.89
N VAL A 45 -15.69 -5.05 -6.73
CA VAL A 45 -16.21 -3.91 -7.50
C VAL A 45 -16.02 -4.12 -9.00
N VAL A 46 -14.88 -4.68 -9.40
CA VAL A 46 -14.57 -4.92 -10.83
C VAL A 46 -15.33 -6.12 -11.37
N GLU A 47 -15.53 -7.16 -10.56
CA GLU A 47 -16.26 -8.37 -10.95
C GLU A 47 -17.77 -8.16 -11.11
N ASP A 48 -18.38 -7.30 -10.29
CA ASP A 48 -19.79 -6.89 -10.43
C ASP A 48 -19.96 -5.39 -10.13
N PRO A 49 -19.73 -4.52 -11.13
CA PRO A 49 -19.87 -3.08 -10.95
C PRO A 49 -21.33 -2.61 -10.87
N GLU A 50 -22.32 -3.46 -11.19
CA GLU A 50 -23.73 -3.07 -11.22
C GLU A 50 -24.45 -3.34 -9.88
N ASN A 51 -23.95 -4.25 -9.03
CA ASN A 51 -24.57 -4.62 -7.75
C ASN A 51 -23.74 -4.33 -6.49
N ASN A 52 -22.62 -3.61 -6.59
CA ASN A 52 -21.73 -3.31 -5.44
C ASN A 52 -21.92 -1.90 -4.86
#